data_AF-A0A2N8K9C5-F1
#
_entry.id   AF-A0A2N8K9C5-F1
#
_cell.length_a   1.000
_cell.length_b   1.000
_cell.length_c   1.000
_cell.angle_alpha   90.00
_cell.angle_beta   90.00
_cell.angle_gamma   90.00
#
_symmetry.space_group_name_H-M   'P 1'
#
loop_
_entity.id
_entity.type
_entity.pdbx_description
1 polymer ?
#
loop_
_entity_poly.entity_id
_entity_poly.type
_entity_poly.pdbx_seq_one_letter_code
_entity_poly.pdbx_strand_id
1 'polypeptide(L)'
;MSNIASDTHRSALDETAWRAVCETAAKQAIHGCGQSHDWYVELFSSEVDAQVHRLPEHQQAYALQIAEEYGDYATPAERQETQDWNAENGICMHGIDRDCCPAGCGDLEY
;
A
#
# COMPACT_ATOMS: atom_id res chain seq x y z
N MET A 1 -5.57 -31.69 -6.08
CA MET A 1 -4.95 -31.55 -7.41
C MET A 1 -4.18 -30.24 -7.38
N SER A 2 -2.85 -30.29 -7.29
CA SER A 2 -2.00 -29.08 -7.25
C SER A 2 -2.06 -28.37 -8.59
N ASN A 3 -2.32 -27.07 -8.55
CA ASN A 3 -2.37 -26.21 -9.73
C ASN A 3 -0.93 -25.87 -10.14
N ILE A 4 -0.42 -26.59 -11.15
CA ILE A 4 0.95 -26.45 -11.67
C ILE A 4 1.24 -25.00 -12.11
N ALA A 5 0.22 -24.26 -12.58
CA ALA A 5 0.35 -22.85 -12.95
C ALA A 5 0.69 -21.96 -11.75
N SER A 6 -0.07 -22.07 -10.65
CA SER A 6 0.18 -21.33 -9.41
C SER A 6 1.55 -21.66 -8.82
N ASP A 7 1.98 -22.92 -8.93
CA ASP A 7 3.29 -23.36 -8.43
C ASP A 7 4.46 -22.80 -9.27
N THR A 8 4.27 -22.66 -10.59
CA THR A 8 5.26 -22.09 -11.50
C THR A 8 5.48 -20.60 -11.23
N HIS A 9 4.41 -19.83 -11.00
CA HIS A 9 4.50 -18.41 -10.65
C HIS A 9 5.25 -18.18 -9.33
N ARG A 10 5.00 -19.04 -8.33
CA ARG A 10 5.70 -19.00 -7.03
C ARG A 10 7.19 -19.36 -7.17
N SER A 11 7.52 -20.30 -8.04
CA SER A 11 8.90 -20.76 -8.24
C SER A 11 9.84 -19.75 -8.91
N ALA A 12 9.30 -18.69 -9.55
CA ALA A 12 10.07 -17.74 -10.35
C ALA A 12 10.39 -16.41 -9.64
N LEU A 13 9.59 -16.01 -8.65
CA LEU A 13 9.85 -14.81 -7.87
C LEU A 13 10.82 -15.14 -6.73
N ASP A 14 11.91 -14.38 -6.59
CA ASP A 14 12.75 -14.45 -5.40
C ASP A 14 11.99 -13.82 -4.22
N GLU A 15 11.28 -14.67 -3.46
CA GLU A 15 10.47 -14.24 -2.33
C GLU A 15 11.28 -13.52 -1.25
N THR A 16 12.53 -13.91 -1.04
CA THR A 16 13.37 -13.29 -0.01
C THR A 16 13.74 -11.87 -0.41
N ALA A 17 14.16 -11.69 -1.67
CA ALA A 17 14.42 -10.38 -2.22
C ALA A 17 13.15 -9.50 -2.23
N TRP A 18 12.01 -10.07 -2.61
CA TRP A 18 10.74 -9.32 -2.64
C TRP A 18 10.28 -8.91 -1.23
N ARG A 19 10.39 -9.78 -0.23
CA ARG A 19 10.09 -9.42 1.17
C ARG A 19 10.98 -8.28 1.67
N ALA A 20 12.25 -8.22 1.26
CA ALA A 20 13.13 -7.11 1.60
C ALA A 20 12.71 -5.78 0.93
N VAL A 21 12.13 -5.85 -0.28
CA VAL A 21 11.50 -4.68 -0.92
C VAL A 21 10.31 -4.21 -0.10
N CYS A 22 9.38 -5.12 0.25
CA CYS A 22 8.23 -4.78 1.09
C CYS A 22 8.65 -4.21 2.45
N GLU A 23 9.65 -4.78 3.10
CA GLU A 23 10.19 -4.27 4.38
C GLU A 23 10.73 -2.85 4.26
N THR A 24 11.42 -2.55 3.15
CA THR A 24 11.97 -1.21 2.91
C THR A 24 10.84 -0.19 2.68
N ALA A 25 9.84 -0.55 1.86
CA ALA A 25 8.67 0.28 1.61
C ALA A 25 7.90 0.55 2.91
N ALA A 26 7.66 -0.48 3.73
CA ALA A 26 6.97 -0.34 5.01
C ALA A 26 7.72 0.58 5.97
N LYS A 27 9.05 0.45 6.08
CA LYS A 27 9.88 1.36 6.91
C LYS A 27 9.76 2.81 6.45
N GLN A 28 9.85 3.05 5.14
CA GLN A 28 9.70 4.40 4.58
C GLN A 28 8.30 4.97 4.86
N ALA A 29 7.26 4.17 4.68
CA ALA A 29 5.88 4.55 4.98
C ALA A 29 5.70 4.88 6.47
N ILE A 30 6.22 4.05 7.39
CA ILE A 30 6.16 4.32 8.85
C ILE A 30 6.82 5.65 9.21
N HIS A 31 7.95 5.99 8.58
CA HIS A 31 8.63 7.26 8.83
C HIS A 31 7.89 8.47 8.24
N GLY A 32 7.12 8.28 7.16
CA GLY A 32 6.40 9.33 6.46
C GLY A 32 4.92 9.48 6.83
N CYS A 33 4.33 8.51 7.54
CA CYS A 33 2.88 8.45 7.71
C CYS A 33 2.30 9.36 8.80
N GLY A 34 3.16 10.00 9.62
CA GLY A 34 2.69 10.85 10.71
C GLY A 34 1.87 10.09 11.78
N GLN A 35 2.07 8.78 11.92
CA GLN A 35 1.28 7.86 12.75
C GLN A 35 -0.18 7.65 12.31
N SER A 36 -0.53 8.02 11.07
CA SER A 36 -1.80 7.63 10.47
C SER A 36 -1.70 6.25 9.81
N HIS A 37 -2.68 5.38 10.07
CA HIS A 37 -2.76 4.06 9.41
C HIS A 37 -3.17 4.20 7.94
N ASP A 38 -4.22 4.95 7.62
CA ASP A 38 -4.65 5.18 6.23
C ASP A 38 -3.51 5.75 5.38
N TRP A 39 -2.74 6.71 5.93
CA TRP A 39 -1.62 7.29 5.21
C TRP A 39 -0.43 6.33 5.10
N TYR A 40 -0.23 5.45 6.09
CA TYR A 40 0.73 4.35 5.97
C TYR A 40 0.34 3.41 4.82
N VAL A 41 -0.93 2.98 4.77
CA VAL A 41 -1.46 2.10 3.71
C VAL A 41 -1.30 2.74 2.34
N GLU A 42 -1.61 4.04 2.21
CA GLU A 42 -1.45 4.79 0.97
C GLU A 42 0.00 4.81 0.47
N LEU A 43 0.95 5.19 1.35
CA LEU A 43 2.37 5.27 1.02
C LEU A 43 2.97 3.88 0.71
N PHE A 44 2.68 2.90 1.57
CA PHE A 44 3.18 1.54 1.40
C PHE A 44 2.67 0.92 0.10
N SER A 45 1.35 0.99 -0.14
CA SER A 45 0.74 0.36 -1.30
C SER A 45 1.16 1.04 -2.60
N SER A 46 1.30 2.37 -2.61
CA SER A 46 1.77 3.10 -3.79
C SER A 46 3.21 2.74 -4.17
N GLU A 47 4.10 2.54 -3.18
CA GLU A 47 5.46 2.06 -3.44
C GLU A 47 5.46 0.60 -3.93
N VAL A 48 4.65 -0.27 -3.31
CA VAL A 48 4.47 -1.66 -3.76
C VAL A 48 3.99 -1.69 -5.20
N ASP A 49 2.97 -0.91 -5.56
CA ASP A 49 2.46 -0.77 -6.92
C ASP A 49 3.59 -0.40 -7.88
N ALA A 50 4.38 0.62 -7.56
CA ALA A 50 5.50 1.06 -8.39
C ALA A 50 6.56 -0.04 -8.60
N GLN A 51 6.86 -0.84 -7.58
CA GLN A 51 7.82 -1.94 -7.69
C GLN A 51 7.24 -3.14 -8.45
N VAL A 52 5.97 -3.48 -8.24
CA VAL A 52 5.29 -4.58 -8.92
C VAL A 52 5.22 -4.34 -10.43
N HIS A 53 4.99 -3.10 -10.88
CA HIS A 53 4.98 -2.75 -12.31
C HIS A 53 6.33 -3.00 -13.01
N ARG A 54 7.42 -3.15 -12.25
CA ARG A 54 8.76 -3.45 -12.78
C ARG A 54 9.02 -4.96 -12.89
N LEU A 55 8.17 -5.79 -12.28
CA LEU A 55 8.25 -7.24 -12.37
C LEU A 55 7.58 -7.73 -13.67
N PRO A 56 8.02 -8.88 -14.20
CA PRO A 56 7.27 -9.58 -15.26
C PRO A 56 5.81 -9.79 -14.85
N GLU A 57 4.86 -9.58 -15.76
CA GLU A 57 3.41 -9.66 -15.51
C GLU A 57 3.00 -10.93 -14.76
N HIS A 58 3.62 -12.06 -15.12
CA HIS A 58 3.36 -13.34 -14.48
C HIS A 58 3.73 -13.33 -12.97
N GLN A 59 4.68 -12.52 -12.50
CA GLN A 59 5.07 -12.48 -11.09
C GLN A 59 4.23 -11.51 -10.26
N GLN A 60 3.53 -10.57 -10.89
CA GLN A 60 2.89 -9.43 -10.22
C GLN A 60 1.83 -9.86 -9.21
N ALA A 61 0.94 -10.79 -9.57
CA ALA A 61 -0.10 -11.26 -8.68
C ALA A 61 0.46 -11.91 -7.41
N TYR A 62 1.54 -12.69 -7.52
CA TYR A 62 2.16 -13.32 -6.36
C TYR A 62 2.94 -12.31 -5.50
N ALA A 63 3.58 -11.33 -6.14
CA ALA A 63 4.25 -10.24 -5.44
C ALA A 63 3.25 -9.42 -4.58
N LEU A 64 2.08 -9.10 -5.12
CA LEU A 64 1.00 -8.42 -4.40
C LEU A 64 0.49 -9.26 -3.22
N GLN A 65 0.30 -10.57 -3.39
CA GLN A 65 -0.07 -11.46 -2.29
C GLN A 65 0.94 -11.40 -1.14
N ILE A 66 2.25 -11.42 -1.43
CA ILE A 66 3.28 -11.31 -0.39
C ILE A 66 3.21 -9.94 0.32
N ALA A 67 2.88 -8.87 -0.41
CA ALA A 67 2.75 -7.54 0.17
C ALA A 67 1.53 -7.42 1.11
N GLU A 68 0.41 -8.09 0.76
CA GLU A 68 -0.78 -8.23 1.61
C GLU A 68 -0.54 -9.09 2.86
N GLU A 69 0.28 -10.14 2.75
CA GLU A 69 0.63 -10.98 3.91
C GLU A 69 1.64 -10.31 4.86
N TYR A 70 2.53 -9.46 4.32
CA TYR A 70 3.63 -8.85 5.06
C TYR A 70 3.27 -7.50 5.67
N GLY A 71 2.49 -6.70 4.94
CA GLY A 71 2.02 -5.39 5.37
C GLY A 71 0.52 -5.27 5.11
N ASP A 72 0.02 -4.05 5.09
CA ASP A 72 -1.39 -3.77 4.83
C ASP A 72 -1.56 -3.25 3.41
N TYR A 73 -1.07 -4.02 2.41
CA TYR A 73 -1.25 -3.62 1.02
C TYR A 73 -2.74 -3.55 0.69
N ALA A 74 -3.15 -2.43 0.09
CA ALA A 74 -4.49 -2.21 -0.43
C ALA A 74 -4.42 -1.81 -1.90
N THR A 75 -5.31 -2.39 -2.71
CA THR A 75 -5.42 -2.07 -4.12
C THR A 75 -5.76 -0.60 -4.33
N PRO A 76 -5.46 -0.01 -5.50
CA PRO A 76 -5.85 1.36 -5.81
C PRO A 76 -7.35 1.65 -5.62
N ALA A 77 -8.22 0.65 -5.86
CA ALA A 77 -9.66 0.79 -5.67
C ALA A 77 -10.04 0.87 -4.18
N GLU A 78 -9.52 -0.02 -3.33
CA GLU A 78 -9.78 -0.02 -1.89
C GLU A 78 -9.24 1.26 -1.22
N ARG A 79 -8.08 1.75 -1.68
CA ARG A 79 -7.53 3.04 -1.23
C ARG A 79 -8.42 4.20 -1.64
N GLN A 80 -8.94 4.20 -2.86
CA GLN A 80 -9.88 5.24 -3.30
C GLN A 80 -11.18 5.21 -2.49
N GLU A 81 -11.75 4.04 -2.21
CA GLU A 81 -12.94 3.90 -1.37
C GLU A 81 -12.70 4.47 0.05
N THR A 82 -11.52 4.23 0.61
CA THR A 82 -11.12 4.82 1.91
C THR A 82 -11.03 6.34 1.83
N GLN A 83 -10.45 6.88 0.77
CA GLN A 83 -10.33 8.33 0.55
C GLN A 83 -11.68 9.01 0.36
N ASP A 84 -12.59 8.38 -0.38
CA ASP A 84 -13.95 8.88 -0.59
C ASP A 84 -14.72 8.91 0.74
N TRP A 85 -14.64 7.83 1.53
CA TRP A 85 -15.25 7.80 2.86
C TRP A 85 -14.65 8.87 3.78
N ASN A 86 -13.33 9.05 3.78
CA ASN A 86 -12.68 10.08 4.57
C ASN A 86 -13.18 11.48 4.21
N ALA A 87 -13.27 11.79 2.90
CA ALA A 87 -13.77 13.07 2.42
C ALA A 87 -15.23 13.34 2.85
N GLU A 88 -16.08 12.31 2.83
CA GLU A 88 -17.48 12.40 3.27
C GLU A 88 -17.63 12.61 4.79
N ASN A 89 -16.60 12.25 5.58
CA ASN A 89 -16.64 12.26 7.05
C ASN A 89 -15.77 13.33 7.70
N GLY A 90 -15.27 14.31 6.93
CA GLY A 90 -14.43 15.40 7.46
C GLY A 90 -13.00 14.98 7.83
N ILE A 91 -12.55 13.83 7.31
CA ILE A 91 -11.21 13.30 7.49
C ILE A 91 -10.39 13.69 6.25
N CYS A 92 -9.17 14.19 6.45
CA CYS A 92 -8.31 14.55 5.34
C CYS A 92 -7.73 13.31 4.65
N MET A 93 -7.08 13.50 3.51
CA MET A 93 -6.47 12.40 2.77
C MET A 93 -5.39 11.62 3.53
N HIS A 94 -4.88 12.19 4.62
CA HIS A 94 -3.94 11.55 5.52
C HIS A 94 -4.65 10.70 6.60
N GLY A 95 -5.97 10.48 6.55
CA GLY A 95 -6.70 9.67 7.54
C GLY A 95 -6.80 10.29 8.93
N ILE A 96 -6.70 11.62 9.03
CA ILE A 96 -6.81 12.37 10.29
C ILE A 96 -7.95 13.37 10.14
N ASP A 97 -8.71 13.62 11.22
CA ASP A 97 -9.64 14.74 11.27
C ASP A 97 -8.98 15.99 10.68
N ARG A 98 -9.68 16.63 9.74
CA ARG A 98 -9.10 17.68 8.91
C ARG A 98 -8.49 18.81 9.75
N ASP A 99 -9.14 19.20 10.83
CA ASP A 99 -8.74 20.31 11.69
C ASP A 99 -7.69 19.90 12.73
N CYS A 100 -7.44 18.59 12.87
CA CYS A 100 -6.40 18.03 13.73
C CYS A 100 -5.13 17.61 12.98
N CYS A 101 -5.14 17.63 11.64
CA CYS A 101 -4.04 17.10 10.85
C CYS A 101 -2.76 17.96 10.99
N PRO A 102 -1.61 17.40 11.42
CA PRO A 102 -0.38 18.16 11.62
C PRO A 102 0.23 18.69 10.31
N ALA A 103 -0.25 18.22 9.15
CA ALA A 103 0.12 18.76 7.85
C ALA A 103 -0.63 20.07 7.50
N GLY A 104 -1.54 20.54 8.35
CA GLY A 104 -2.29 21.79 8.14
C GLY A 104 -3.44 21.66 7.16
N CYS A 105 -4.08 20.48 7.07
CA CYS A 105 -5.15 20.24 6.08
C CYS A 105 -6.44 21.05 6.32
N GLY A 106 -6.68 21.50 7.55
CA GLY A 106 -7.80 22.39 7.92
C GLY A 106 -7.55 23.86 7.63
N ASP A 107 -6.29 24.26 7.44
CA ASP A 107 -5.91 25.64 7.12
C ASP A 107 -6.06 25.97 5.63
N LEU A 108 -6.37 24.96 4.81
CA LEU A 108 -6.68 25.12 3.40
C LEU A 108 -8.10 25.67 3.28
N GLU A 109 -8.24 26.99 3.21
CA GLU A 109 -9.53 27.61 2.83
C GLU A 109 -9.87 27.24 1.38
N TYR A 110 -11.11 26.79 1.15
CA TYR A 110 -11.67 26.53 -0.19
C TYR A 110 -12.77 27.55 -0.49
#